data_AF-A0A959V428-F1
#
_entry.id   AF-A0A959V428-F1
#
_cell.length_a   1.000
_cell.length_b   1.000
_cell.length_c   1.000
_cell.angle_alpha   90.00
_cell.angle_beta   90.00
_cell.angle_gamma   90.00
#
_symmetry.space_group_name_H-M   'P 1'
#
loop_
_entity.id
_entity.type
_entity.pdbx_description
1 polymer ?
#
loop_
_entity_poly.entity_id
_entity_poly.type
_entity_poly.pdbx_seq_one_letter_code
_entity_poly.pdbx_strand_id
1 'polypeptide(L)'
;MHRTTILSLSMLLPGGLLLAQDDCASAVPITTGTYTVPGINGQAPPTFCIGQTANAAEWYSFTATTDQTIVVSTDLPQNFGLDTRVHVFMGGCSGLSCVTADDDGGSGYLSTATFAASAGTEYHIVFDDRWSPAGFDFAVSAQVPPPPGALTFTPMNLTGSSPQGVVDMNGDYLDDLVIPATNFVSIFFQQPGGGFVQQTLTSPQADHPASWSMTAGDINGDGRNDLMYGGGSGVTFMLQDALGTAFTEQSFSQYVFSQRGNMVDLDNDGHLDAFMCHDVDANVYFSNDGSGTLSFNQG
;
A
#
# COMPACT_ATOMS: atom_id res chain seq x y z
N MET A 1 52.46 -11.86 23.66
CA MET A 1 51.20 -12.03 22.90
C MET A 1 51.52 -12.04 21.43
N HIS A 2 51.61 -13.22 20.81
CA HIS A 2 51.82 -13.38 19.37
C HIS A 2 50.50 -13.11 18.64
N ARG A 3 50.52 -12.18 17.68
CA ARG A 3 49.42 -11.96 16.73
C ARG A 3 49.71 -12.78 15.48
N THR A 4 48.91 -13.82 15.28
CA THR A 4 48.93 -14.66 14.08
C THR A 4 48.09 -13.99 13.01
N THR A 5 48.73 -13.48 11.97
CA THR A 5 48.06 -12.91 10.80
C THR A 5 47.58 -14.07 9.91
N ILE A 6 46.27 -14.28 9.83
CA ILE A 6 45.67 -15.28 8.93
C ILE A 6 45.52 -14.62 7.56
N LEU A 7 46.33 -15.07 6.60
CA LEU A 7 46.24 -14.69 5.20
C LEU A 7 45.18 -15.61 4.54
N SER A 8 43.98 -15.10 4.31
CA SER A 8 42.93 -15.82 3.59
C SER A 8 43.24 -15.81 2.09
N LEU A 9 43.77 -16.92 1.58
CA LEU A 9 43.99 -17.16 0.16
C LEU A 9 42.64 -17.53 -0.48
N SER A 10 41.97 -16.55 -1.08
CA SER A 10 40.77 -16.76 -1.90
C SER A 10 41.16 -17.47 -3.19
N MET A 11 40.87 -18.76 -3.25
CA MET A 11 41.04 -19.59 -4.45
C MET A 11 39.94 -19.24 -5.45
N LEU A 12 40.27 -18.44 -6.48
CA LEU A 12 39.41 -18.30 -7.65
C LEU A 12 39.35 -19.66 -8.36
N LEU A 13 38.19 -20.31 -8.32
CA LEU A 13 37.90 -21.39 -9.25
C LEU A 13 37.75 -20.77 -10.65
N PRO A 14 38.44 -21.31 -11.69
CA PRO A 14 38.14 -20.92 -13.05
C PRO A 14 36.73 -21.41 -13.39
N GLY A 15 35.84 -20.47 -13.73
CA GLY A 15 34.53 -20.81 -14.29
C GLY A 15 34.74 -21.63 -15.56
N GLY A 16 34.21 -22.86 -15.58
CA GLY A 16 34.19 -23.67 -16.78
C GLY A 16 33.37 -22.96 -17.85
N LEU A 17 33.92 -22.85 -19.07
CA LEU A 17 33.15 -22.52 -20.26
C LEU A 17 32.15 -23.67 -20.50
N LEU A 18 30.94 -23.53 -19.94
CA LEU A 18 29.79 -24.29 -20.41
C LEU A 18 29.38 -23.63 -21.73
N LEU A 19 29.50 -24.38 -22.83
CA LEU A 19 28.85 -24.00 -24.07
C LEU A 19 27.33 -24.10 -23.82
N ALA A 20 26.59 -23.07 -24.26
CA ALA A 20 25.14 -23.14 -24.31
C ALA A 20 24.72 -24.37 -25.14
N GLN A 21 23.59 -24.97 -24.80
CA GLN A 21 23.06 -26.13 -25.49
C GLN A 21 21.86 -25.69 -26.31
N ASP A 22 21.83 -26.19 -27.54
CA ASP A 22 20.98 -25.69 -28.62
C ASP A 22 19.54 -26.24 -28.56
N ASP A 23 19.11 -26.99 -27.53
CA ASP A 23 17.73 -27.50 -27.45
C ASP A 23 17.23 -27.78 -26.02
N CYS A 24 15.94 -28.06 -25.89
CA CYS A 24 15.29 -28.34 -24.61
C CYS A 24 15.85 -29.59 -23.90
N ALA A 25 16.12 -30.67 -24.63
CA ALA A 25 16.56 -31.94 -24.03
C ALA A 25 17.96 -31.83 -23.44
N SER A 26 18.72 -30.88 -23.97
CA SER A 26 20.05 -30.53 -23.57
C SER A 26 20.07 -29.18 -22.84
N ALA A 27 18.99 -28.65 -22.25
CA ALA A 27 19.07 -27.35 -21.57
C ALA A 27 20.19 -27.29 -20.51
N VAL A 28 20.98 -26.19 -20.48
CA VAL A 28 22.12 -26.07 -19.54
C VAL A 28 21.62 -25.84 -18.11
N PRO A 29 21.96 -26.69 -17.14
CA PRO A 29 21.55 -26.49 -15.75
C PRO A 29 22.22 -25.27 -15.13
N ILE A 30 21.41 -24.39 -14.54
CA ILE A 30 21.85 -23.17 -13.86
C ILE A 30 21.21 -23.05 -12.48
N THR A 31 21.85 -22.24 -11.64
CA THR A 31 21.34 -21.81 -10.32
C THR A 31 21.21 -20.28 -10.30
N THR A 32 20.86 -19.67 -9.16
CA THR A 32 20.89 -18.20 -9.07
C THR A 32 22.30 -17.67 -9.32
N GLY A 33 22.43 -16.65 -10.15
CA GLY A 33 23.71 -16.12 -10.61
C GLY A 33 23.57 -15.35 -11.92
N THR A 34 24.70 -14.97 -12.50
CA THR A 34 24.76 -14.30 -13.81
C THR A 34 25.42 -15.23 -14.82
N TYR A 35 24.85 -15.29 -16.02
CA TYR A 35 25.28 -16.16 -17.10
C TYR A 35 25.34 -15.37 -18.41
N THR A 36 26.12 -15.86 -19.35
CA THR A 36 26.26 -15.26 -20.69
C THR A 36 25.63 -16.17 -21.72
N VAL A 37 24.76 -15.61 -22.54
CA VAL A 37 24.32 -16.19 -23.82
C VAL A 37 25.33 -15.73 -24.88
N PRO A 38 26.15 -16.62 -25.46
CA PRO A 38 27.15 -16.22 -26.46
C PRO A 38 26.53 -15.67 -27.76
N GLY A 39 25.31 -16.12 -28.05
CA GLY A 39 24.48 -15.79 -29.21
C GLY A 39 23.30 -16.75 -29.23
N ILE A 40 22.28 -16.46 -30.04
CA ILE A 40 21.09 -17.31 -30.17
C ILE A 40 21.16 -18.08 -31.49
N ASN A 41 21.38 -19.39 -31.40
CA ASN A 41 21.60 -20.24 -32.56
C ASN A 41 21.03 -21.66 -32.43
N GLY A 42 20.40 -21.99 -31.29
CA GLY A 42 19.74 -23.27 -31.10
C GLY A 42 18.34 -23.39 -31.71
N GLN A 43 17.60 -24.40 -31.26
CA GLN A 43 16.27 -24.77 -31.68
C GLN A 43 15.23 -23.88 -30.99
N ALA A 44 14.40 -23.18 -31.78
CA ALA A 44 13.26 -22.44 -31.26
C ALA A 44 12.29 -23.33 -30.45
N PRO A 45 11.63 -22.78 -29.40
CA PRO A 45 10.63 -23.51 -28.66
C PRO A 45 9.41 -23.86 -29.53
N PRO A 46 8.76 -25.01 -29.27
CA PRO A 46 7.60 -25.45 -30.05
C PRO A 46 6.39 -24.54 -29.85
N THR A 47 6.37 -23.78 -28.75
CA THR A 47 5.34 -22.80 -28.40
C THR A 47 6.02 -21.57 -27.79
N PHE A 48 5.36 -20.41 -27.88
CA PHE A 48 5.86 -19.15 -27.34
C PHE A 48 4.86 -18.61 -26.33
N CYS A 49 5.34 -18.21 -25.16
CA CYS A 49 4.46 -17.69 -24.10
C CYS A 49 3.98 -16.26 -24.36
N ILE A 50 4.63 -15.55 -25.28
CA ILE A 50 4.26 -14.20 -25.68
C ILE A 50 4.53 -14.02 -27.19
N GLY A 51 3.62 -13.30 -27.85
CA GLY A 51 3.85 -12.75 -29.18
C GLY A 51 4.06 -13.77 -30.30
N GLN A 52 4.97 -13.42 -31.20
CA GLN A 52 5.18 -14.07 -32.50
C GLN A 52 6.36 -15.07 -32.43
N THR A 53 6.43 -15.97 -33.42
CA THR A 53 7.47 -17.01 -33.48
C THR A 53 8.87 -16.44 -33.71
N ALA A 54 9.88 -17.16 -33.22
CA ALA A 54 11.30 -16.97 -33.49
C ALA A 54 11.88 -18.17 -34.27
N ASN A 55 13.10 -18.07 -34.79
CA ASN A 55 13.76 -19.11 -35.57
C ASN A 55 14.75 -19.94 -34.73
N ALA A 56 15.39 -19.31 -33.76
CA ALA A 56 16.38 -19.92 -32.88
C ALA A 56 16.15 -19.54 -31.41
N ALA A 57 16.62 -20.38 -30.49
CA ALA A 57 16.58 -20.11 -29.06
C ALA A 57 17.71 -20.81 -28.29
N GLU A 58 18.05 -20.26 -27.12
CA GLU A 58 19.00 -20.85 -26.17
C GLU A 58 18.29 -21.30 -24.90
N TRP A 59 18.69 -22.48 -24.40
CA TRP A 59 17.95 -23.18 -23.35
C TRP A 59 18.78 -23.39 -22.08
N TYR A 60 18.18 -23.02 -20.96
CA TYR A 60 18.71 -23.25 -19.62
C TYR A 60 17.68 -23.98 -18.77
N SER A 61 18.10 -24.88 -17.89
CA SER A 61 17.23 -25.48 -16.88
C SER A 61 17.55 -24.93 -15.49
N PHE A 62 16.52 -24.62 -14.73
CA PHE A 62 16.62 -24.10 -13.37
C PHE A 62 15.73 -24.92 -12.45
N THR A 63 16.31 -25.51 -11.41
CA THR A 63 15.56 -26.27 -10.41
C THR A 63 15.56 -25.51 -9.09
N ALA A 64 14.40 -25.05 -8.66
CA ALA A 64 14.28 -24.31 -7.40
C ALA A 64 14.56 -25.23 -6.20
N THR A 65 15.38 -24.76 -5.25
CA THR A 65 15.67 -25.50 -4.02
C THR A 65 14.65 -25.28 -2.91
N THR A 66 13.90 -24.18 -2.99
CA THR A 66 12.91 -23.70 -2.01
C THR A 66 11.77 -23.03 -2.76
N ASP A 67 10.58 -23.01 -2.16
CA ASP A 67 9.46 -22.23 -2.68
C ASP A 67 9.79 -20.75 -2.58
N GLN A 68 9.94 -20.08 -3.72
CA GLN A 68 10.33 -18.66 -3.77
C GLN A 68 9.96 -18.02 -5.10
N THR A 69 9.88 -16.69 -5.11
CA THR A 69 9.76 -15.93 -6.35
C THR A 69 11.13 -15.77 -7.00
N ILE A 70 11.23 -16.10 -8.29
CA ILE A 70 12.43 -15.99 -9.11
C ILE A 70 12.26 -14.85 -10.10
N VAL A 71 13.33 -14.08 -10.30
CA VAL A 71 13.45 -13.06 -11.33
C VAL A 71 14.55 -13.48 -12.30
N VAL A 72 14.21 -13.52 -13.58
CA VAL A 72 15.14 -13.67 -14.70
C VAL A 72 15.21 -12.34 -15.42
N SER A 73 16.39 -11.72 -15.50
CA SER A 73 16.53 -10.38 -16.07
C SER A 73 17.72 -10.29 -17.01
N THR A 74 17.50 -9.70 -18.19
CA THR A 74 18.55 -9.22 -19.09
C THR A 74 18.81 -7.72 -18.87
N ASP A 75 18.11 -7.06 -17.94
CA ASP A 75 18.27 -5.63 -17.63
C ASP A 75 19.55 -5.37 -16.81
N LEU A 76 20.69 -5.60 -17.47
CA LEU A 76 22.03 -5.43 -16.94
C LEU A 76 22.73 -4.30 -17.72
N PRO A 77 23.55 -3.46 -17.04
CA PRO A 77 24.18 -2.31 -17.70
C PRO A 77 24.99 -2.64 -18.97
N GLN A 78 25.57 -3.83 -19.05
CA GLN A 78 26.34 -4.29 -20.22
C GLN A 78 25.49 -4.61 -21.45
N ASN A 79 24.18 -4.81 -21.30
CA ASN A 79 23.26 -5.11 -22.40
C ASN A 79 22.63 -3.85 -23.01
N PHE A 80 23.14 -2.67 -22.68
CA PHE A 80 22.58 -1.40 -23.14
C PHE A 80 22.40 -1.37 -24.68
N GLY A 81 21.17 -1.10 -25.11
CA GLY A 81 20.80 -0.99 -26.53
C GLY A 81 20.53 -2.32 -27.24
N LEU A 82 20.54 -3.44 -26.52
CA LEU A 82 20.05 -4.72 -27.03
C LEU A 82 18.51 -4.81 -26.89
N ASP A 83 17.96 -5.77 -27.60
CA ASP A 83 16.55 -6.14 -27.61
C ASP A 83 16.48 -7.64 -27.38
N THR A 84 15.93 -8.05 -26.23
CA THR A 84 15.94 -9.44 -25.76
C THR A 84 14.53 -9.91 -25.52
N ARG A 85 14.33 -11.24 -25.54
CA ARG A 85 13.03 -11.83 -25.20
C ARG A 85 13.22 -13.11 -24.41
N VAL A 86 12.47 -13.26 -23.32
CA VAL A 86 12.57 -14.43 -22.43
C VAL A 86 11.23 -15.15 -22.29
N HIS A 87 11.30 -16.48 -22.29
CA HIS A 87 10.21 -17.39 -21.95
C HIS A 87 10.64 -18.30 -20.81
N VAL A 88 9.73 -18.56 -19.87
CA VAL A 88 9.90 -19.56 -18.83
C VAL A 88 8.83 -20.63 -18.98
N PHE A 89 9.27 -21.87 -19.14
CA PHE A 89 8.41 -23.04 -19.24
C PHE A 89 8.61 -23.98 -18.05
N MET A 90 7.66 -24.90 -17.89
CA MET A 90 7.76 -26.07 -17.03
C MET A 90 7.28 -27.32 -17.78
N GLY A 91 7.57 -28.50 -17.23
CA GLY A 91 7.25 -29.79 -17.85
C GLY A 91 8.36 -30.27 -18.80
N GLY A 92 8.20 -31.47 -19.35
CA GLY A 92 9.20 -32.04 -20.27
C GLY A 92 9.09 -31.50 -21.70
N CYS A 93 10.13 -31.72 -22.50
CA CYS A 93 10.25 -31.17 -23.87
C CYS A 93 9.13 -31.54 -24.85
N SER A 94 8.35 -32.60 -24.58
CA SER A 94 7.18 -32.98 -25.37
C SER A 94 5.86 -32.32 -24.93
N GLY A 95 5.88 -31.56 -23.83
CA GLY A 95 4.70 -30.99 -23.20
C GLY A 95 5.03 -29.76 -22.36
N LEU A 96 5.82 -28.84 -22.92
CA LEU A 96 6.18 -27.58 -22.27
C LEU A 96 4.93 -26.74 -22.03
N SER A 97 4.75 -26.31 -20.78
CA SER A 97 3.71 -25.36 -20.36
C SER A 97 4.33 -24.02 -20.01
N CYS A 98 3.73 -22.94 -20.49
CA CYS A 98 4.16 -21.59 -20.16
C CYS A 98 3.94 -21.27 -18.68
N VAL A 99 4.97 -20.69 -18.06
CA VAL A 99 4.92 -20.15 -16.70
C VAL A 99 4.87 -18.63 -16.74
N THR A 100 5.80 -18.02 -17.47
CA THR A 100 5.85 -16.56 -17.66
C THR A 100 6.68 -16.23 -18.91
N ALA A 101 6.62 -14.99 -19.37
CA ALA A 101 7.51 -14.45 -20.41
C ALA A 101 7.52 -12.93 -20.36
N ASP A 102 8.55 -12.35 -20.96
CA ASP A 102 8.71 -10.90 -21.08
C ASP A 102 9.55 -10.54 -22.31
N ASP A 103 9.29 -9.36 -22.89
CA ASP A 103 9.96 -8.82 -24.07
C ASP A 103 10.65 -7.49 -23.68
N ASP A 104 9.86 -6.52 -23.20
CA ASP A 104 10.31 -5.14 -22.95
C ASP A 104 10.07 -4.66 -21.50
N GLY A 105 10.10 -5.54 -20.51
CA GLY A 105 9.82 -5.20 -19.11
C GLY A 105 10.96 -4.50 -18.37
N GLY A 106 12.18 -4.51 -18.93
CA GLY A 106 13.37 -3.84 -18.41
C GLY A 106 13.67 -2.49 -19.06
N SER A 107 14.88 -1.96 -18.84
CA SER A 107 15.32 -0.70 -19.43
C SER A 107 15.47 -0.80 -20.95
N GLY A 108 14.76 0.06 -21.70
CA GLY A 108 14.80 0.02 -23.17
C GLY A 108 13.96 -1.12 -23.72
N TYR A 109 14.60 -2.09 -24.37
CA TYR A 109 13.99 -3.31 -24.93
C TYR A 109 14.56 -4.58 -24.27
N LEU A 110 15.06 -4.45 -23.04
CA LEU A 110 15.53 -5.57 -22.24
C LEU A 110 14.36 -6.20 -21.49
N SER A 111 14.49 -7.47 -21.12
CA SER A 111 13.42 -8.24 -20.51
C SER A 111 13.67 -8.52 -19.03
N THR A 112 12.61 -8.56 -18.24
CA THR A 112 12.60 -9.04 -16.86
C THR A 112 11.33 -9.87 -16.59
N ALA A 113 11.50 -11.20 -16.47
CA ALA A 113 10.41 -12.12 -16.16
C ALA A 113 10.46 -12.56 -14.69
N THR A 114 9.30 -12.53 -14.03
CA THR A 114 9.15 -12.94 -12.62
C THR A 114 8.14 -14.08 -12.50
N PHE A 115 8.44 -15.11 -11.72
CA PHE A 115 7.53 -16.24 -11.47
C PHE A 115 7.71 -16.86 -10.08
N ALA A 116 6.64 -17.50 -9.58
CA ALA A 116 6.71 -18.32 -8.37
C ALA A 116 7.27 -19.70 -8.73
N ALA A 117 8.40 -20.06 -8.13
CA ALA A 117 9.06 -21.34 -8.33
C ALA A 117 8.85 -22.26 -7.12
N SER A 118 8.44 -23.51 -7.37
CA SER A 118 8.25 -24.52 -6.33
C SER A 118 9.48 -25.38 -6.14
N ALA A 119 9.81 -25.69 -4.88
CA ALA A 119 10.95 -26.52 -4.52
C ALA A 119 10.92 -27.87 -5.25
N GLY A 120 12.06 -28.26 -5.84
CA GLY A 120 12.22 -29.50 -6.60
C GLY A 120 11.58 -29.49 -7.99
N THR A 121 10.96 -28.39 -8.43
CA THR A 121 10.42 -28.25 -9.78
C THR A 121 11.48 -27.67 -10.71
N GLU A 122 11.66 -28.31 -11.87
CA GLU A 122 12.51 -27.83 -12.95
C GLU A 122 11.74 -26.90 -13.88
N TYR A 123 12.37 -25.80 -14.26
CA TYR A 123 11.89 -24.79 -15.18
C TYR A 123 12.88 -24.64 -16.34
N HIS A 124 12.39 -24.37 -17.53
CA HIS A 124 13.22 -24.02 -18.68
C HIS A 124 13.19 -22.52 -18.92
N ILE A 125 14.33 -21.85 -18.82
CA ILE A 125 14.52 -20.44 -19.16
C ILE A 125 15.06 -20.39 -20.59
N VAL A 126 14.33 -19.72 -21.46
CA VAL A 126 14.56 -19.75 -22.91
C VAL A 126 14.61 -18.34 -23.44
N PHE A 127 15.67 -18.01 -24.17
CA PHE A 127 15.78 -16.74 -24.88
C PHE A 127 15.79 -16.99 -26.39
N ASP A 128 15.11 -16.15 -27.18
CA ASP A 128 14.96 -16.37 -28.61
C ASP A 128 15.37 -15.19 -29.50
N ASP A 129 15.55 -15.46 -30.79
CA ASP A 129 16.16 -14.55 -31.76
C ASP A 129 15.18 -13.60 -32.45
N ARG A 130 13.97 -13.40 -31.91
CA ARG A 130 12.92 -12.63 -32.59
C ARG A 130 13.39 -11.24 -33.01
N TRP A 131 14.11 -10.58 -32.12
CA TRP A 131 14.58 -9.21 -32.31
C TRP A 131 16.08 -9.15 -32.61
N SER A 132 16.87 -10.05 -32.02
CA SER A 132 18.31 -10.12 -32.24
C SER A 132 18.86 -11.50 -31.89
N PRO A 133 19.76 -12.07 -32.72
CA PRO A 133 20.52 -13.26 -32.37
C PRO A 133 21.80 -12.96 -31.57
N ALA A 134 22.07 -11.69 -31.23
CA ALA A 134 23.30 -11.29 -30.54
C ALA A 134 23.38 -11.86 -29.11
N GLY A 135 24.60 -12.09 -28.63
CA GLY A 135 24.84 -12.51 -27.25
C GLY A 135 24.61 -11.38 -26.23
N PHE A 136 24.28 -11.77 -25.00
CA PHE A 136 24.01 -10.89 -23.86
C PHE A 136 24.21 -11.64 -22.55
N ASP A 137 24.26 -10.90 -21.44
CA ASP A 137 24.25 -11.51 -20.10
C ASP A 137 22.84 -11.53 -19.52
N PHE A 138 22.52 -12.50 -18.66
CA PHE A 138 21.29 -12.50 -17.88
C PHE A 138 21.57 -12.91 -16.44
N ALA A 139 20.72 -12.46 -15.53
CA ALA A 139 20.76 -12.82 -14.13
C ALA A 139 19.51 -13.60 -13.73
N VAL A 140 19.71 -14.65 -12.93
CA VAL A 140 18.66 -15.36 -12.21
C VAL A 140 18.83 -15.06 -10.73
N SER A 141 17.83 -14.47 -10.10
CA SER A 141 17.88 -14.13 -8.68
C SER A 141 16.59 -14.51 -7.97
N ALA A 142 16.69 -14.80 -6.68
CA ALA A 142 15.51 -14.88 -5.83
C ALA A 142 15.05 -13.45 -5.52
N GLN A 143 13.77 -13.15 -5.74
CA GLN A 143 13.20 -11.93 -5.20
C GLN A 143 13.21 -12.04 -3.68
N VAL A 144 13.99 -11.20 -3.01
CA VAL A 144 13.92 -11.08 -1.55
C VAL A 144 12.52 -10.56 -1.23
N PRO A 145 11.72 -11.24 -0.39
CA PRO A 145 10.45 -10.68 0.06
C PRO A 145 10.71 -9.28 0.60
N PRO A 146 9.85 -8.27 0.31
CA PRO A 146 9.98 -6.99 0.96
C PRO A 146 10.04 -7.23 2.48
N PRO A 147 10.95 -6.56 3.21
CA PRO A 147 11.00 -6.68 4.66
C PRO A 147 9.58 -6.50 5.23
N PRO A 148 9.14 -7.32 6.21
CA PRO A 148 7.87 -7.09 6.86
C PRO A 148 7.80 -5.62 7.27
N GLY A 149 6.72 -4.94 6.86
CA GLY A 149 6.55 -3.53 7.20
C GLY A 149 6.70 -3.34 8.72
N ALA A 150 7.33 -2.24 9.13
CA ALA A 150 7.48 -1.92 10.56
C ALA A 150 6.13 -1.81 11.30
N LEU A 151 5.03 -1.69 10.54
CA LEU A 151 3.66 -1.67 11.00
C LEU A 151 2.86 -2.76 10.26
N THR A 152 2.10 -3.54 11.02
CA THR A 152 1.10 -4.48 10.49
C THR A 152 -0.28 -3.98 10.88
N PHE A 153 -1.18 -3.89 9.91
CA PHE A 153 -2.57 -3.53 10.14
C PHE A 153 -3.44 -4.78 10.06
N THR A 154 -4.31 -4.97 11.05
CA THR A 154 -5.34 -6.01 10.99
C THR A 154 -6.64 -5.35 10.54
N PRO A 155 -7.15 -5.65 9.33
CA PRO A 155 -8.39 -5.05 8.86
C PRO A 155 -9.56 -5.49 9.75
N MET A 156 -10.41 -4.54 10.11
CA MET A 156 -11.65 -4.78 10.84
C MET A 156 -12.81 -4.23 10.03
N ASN A 157 -13.82 -5.07 9.80
CA ASN A 157 -15.05 -4.65 9.14
C ASN A 157 -15.98 -4.05 10.19
N LEU A 158 -16.40 -2.80 9.96
CA LEU A 158 -17.39 -2.11 10.78
C LEU A 158 -18.76 -2.20 10.08
N THR A 159 -19.83 -2.24 10.87
CA THR A 159 -21.19 -2.16 10.36
C THR A 159 -21.66 -0.71 10.34
N GLY A 160 -22.13 -0.19 9.20
CA GLY A 160 -22.65 1.17 9.10
C GLY A 160 -21.89 2.04 8.09
N SER A 161 -22.12 3.35 8.16
CA SER A 161 -21.44 4.34 7.32
C SER A 161 -19.97 4.54 7.74
N SER A 162 -19.18 5.20 6.89
CA SER A 162 -17.80 5.57 7.22
C SER A 162 -17.75 6.53 8.42
N PRO A 163 -16.84 6.31 9.39
CA PRO A 163 -16.64 7.27 10.48
C PRO A 163 -16.18 8.63 9.96
N GLN A 164 -16.72 9.67 10.56
CA GLN A 164 -16.36 11.06 10.27
C GLN A 164 -15.34 11.61 11.27
N GLY A 165 -15.18 10.95 12.42
CA GLY A 165 -14.23 11.32 13.46
C GLY A 165 -13.59 10.11 14.10
N VAL A 166 -12.37 10.32 14.58
CA VAL A 166 -11.57 9.39 15.37
C VAL A 166 -11.09 10.17 16.59
N VAL A 167 -11.72 9.93 17.74
CA VAL A 167 -11.54 10.71 18.97
C VAL A 167 -12.03 9.89 20.16
N ASP A 168 -11.37 9.98 21.30
CA ASP A 168 -11.85 9.40 22.56
C ASP A 168 -13.16 10.07 22.99
N MET A 169 -14.25 9.33 23.07
CA MET A 169 -15.58 9.84 23.44
C MET A 169 -16.04 9.40 24.84
N ASN A 170 -15.23 8.61 25.56
CA ASN A 170 -15.59 8.09 26.88
C ASN A 170 -14.52 8.35 27.98
N GLY A 171 -13.38 8.93 27.63
CA GLY A 171 -12.27 9.26 28.52
C GLY A 171 -11.41 8.07 28.92
N ASP A 172 -11.42 6.97 28.15
CA ASP A 172 -10.60 5.78 28.41
C ASP A 172 -9.21 5.82 27.74
N TYR A 173 -8.88 6.93 27.08
CA TYR A 173 -7.64 7.19 26.33
C TYR A 173 -7.46 6.32 25.09
N LEU A 174 -8.54 5.71 24.58
CA LEU A 174 -8.56 5.01 23.30
C LEU A 174 -9.36 5.82 22.27
N ASP A 175 -8.94 5.77 21.01
CA ASP A 175 -9.64 6.49 19.94
C ASP A 175 -10.91 5.74 19.54
N ASP A 176 -12.05 6.42 19.62
CA ASP A 176 -13.34 5.89 19.18
C ASP A 176 -13.72 6.39 17.79
N LEU A 177 -14.59 5.66 17.11
CA LEU A 177 -15.08 6.07 15.79
C LEU A 177 -16.45 6.69 15.89
N VAL A 178 -16.58 7.93 15.42
CA VAL A 178 -17.81 8.73 15.53
C VAL A 178 -18.48 8.83 14.17
N ILE A 179 -19.75 8.43 14.11
CA ILE A 179 -20.59 8.43 12.92
C ILE A 179 -21.88 9.21 13.23
N PRO A 180 -21.93 10.51 12.91
CA PRO A 180 -23.18 11.27 12.93
C PRO A 180 -24.22 10.68 11.98
N ALA A 181 -25.47 10.65 12.41
CA ALA A 181 -26.64 10.31 11.59
C ALA A 181 -27.75 11.36 11.78
N THR A 182 -28.91 11.15 11.15
CA THR A 182 -29.99 12.14 11.13
C THR A 182 -30.53 12.51 12.51
N ASN A 183 -30.66 11.55 13.42
CA ASN A 183 -31.29 11.74 14.74
C ASN A 183 -30.62 10.91 15.85
N PHE A 184 -29.38 10.52 15.59
CA PHE A 184 -28.51 9.84 16.53
C PHE A 184 -27.06 9.97 16.08
N VAL A 185 -26.14 9.66 16.99
CA VAL A 185 -24.73 9.47 16.69
C VAL A 185 -24.37 8.04 17.06
N SER A 186 -23.82 7.28 16.10
CA SER A 186 -23.24 5.97 16.40
C SER A 186 -21.77 6.15 16.77
N ILE A 187 -21.39 5.64 17.94
CA ILE A 187 -20.01 5.64 18.42
C ILE A 187 -19.56 4.19 18.52
N PHE A 188 -18.44 3.88 17.91
CA PHE A 188 -17.75 2.60 18.06
C PHE A 188 -16.65 2.80 19.09
N PHE A 189 -16.91 2.35 20.32
CA PHE A 189 -15.98 2.47 21.43
C PHE A 189 -14.86 1.45 21.33
N GLN A 190 -13.62 1.90 21.19
CA GLN A 190 -12.48 0.99 21.13
C GLN A 190 -12.36 0.24 22.46
N GLN A 191 -12.09 -1.06 22.40
CA GLN A 191 -11.92 -1.87 23.60
C GLN A 191 -10.44 -2.12 23.89
N PRO A 192 -10.05 -2.23 25.18
CA PRO A 192 -8.72 -2.70 25.55
C PRO A 192 -8.46 -4.09 24.95
N GLY A 193 -7.42 -4.20 24.12
CA GLY A 193 -7.12 -5.42 23.34
C GLY A 193 -7.61 -5.41 21.89
N GLY A 194 -8.19 -4.29 21.45
CA GLY A 194 -8.68 -4.09 20.09
C GLY A 194 -10.16 -4.47 19.94
N GLY A 195 -10.72 -4.17 18.78
CA GLY A 195 -12.16 -4.31 18.57
C GLY A 195 -12.93 -3.07 19.02
N PHE A 196 -14.21 -3.05 18.65
CA PHE A 196 -15.11 -1.95 18.95
C PHE A 196 -16.45 -2.46 19.48
N VAL A 197 -17.04 -1.73 20.42
CA VAL A 197 -18.43 -1.90 20.86
C VAL A 197 -19.23 -0.72 20.35
N GLN A 198 -20.23 -0.96 19.51
CA GLN A 198 -21.10 0.10 19.02
C GLN A 198 -22.12 0.51 20.09
N GLN A 199 -22.26 1.81 20.29
CA GLN A 199 -23.35 2.44 21.03
C GLN A 199 -24.02 3.49 20.15
N THR A 200 -25.34 3.63 20.27
CA THR A 200 -26.10 4.68 19.61
C THR A 200 -26.55 5.69 20.65
N LEU A 201 -26.15 6.95 20.49
CA LEU A 201 -26.52 8.07 21.34
C LEU A 201 -27.61 8.85 20.64
N THR A 202 -28.72 9.14 21.32
CA THR A 202 -29.84 9.86 20.70
C THR A 202 -29.48 11.33 20.48
N SER A 203 -29.93 11.92 19.37
CA SER A 203 -29.73 13.35 19.14
C SER A 203 -30.97 13.97 18.47
N PRO A 204 -31.16 15.29 18.62
CA PRO A 204 -31.97 16.05 17.68
C PRO A 204 -31.44 15.89 16.24
N GLN A 205 -32.29 16.24 15.28
CA GLN A 205 -31.84 16.42 13.92
C GLN A 205 -31.17 17.77 13.80
N ALA A 206 -29.85 17.75 13.57
CA ALA A 206 -29.06 18.95 13.36
C ALA A 206 -29.65 19.82 12.23
N ASP A 207 -29.83 21.11 12.52
CA ASP A 207 -30.21 22.13 11.54
C ASP A 207 -29.18 22.19 10.40
N HIS A 208 -27.89 22.01 10.73
CA HIS A 208 -26.76 21.95 9.80
C HIS A 208 -25.99 20.61 9.96
N PRO A 209 -26.29 19.60 9.14
CA PRO A 209 -25.70 18.26 9.30
C PRO A 209 -24.21 18.21 8.94
N ALA A 210 -23.51 17.25 9.55
CA ALA A 210 -22.09 16.92 9.34
C ALA A 210 -21.80 16.34 7.94
N SER A 211 -22.05 17.12 6.89
CA SER A 211 -21.92 16.67 5.51
C SER A 211 -20.50 16.82 4.97
N TRP A 212 -19.72 17.77 5.48
CA TRP A 212 -18.37 18.06 4.99
C TRP A 212 -17.32 18.14 6.10
N SER A 213 -17.73 18.58 7.28
CA SER A 213 -16.84 18.74 8.42
C SER A 213 -17.51 18.24 9.70
N MET A 214 -16.71 17.59 10.53
CA MET A 214 -16.98 17.36 11.92
C MET A 214 -15.69 17.60 12.70
N THR A 215 -15.83 18.23 13.85
CA THR A 215 -14.77 18.41 14.85
C THR A 215 -15.33 18.00 16.21
N ALA A 216 -14.49 17.48 17.09
CA ALA A 216 -14.88 17.12 18.44
C ALA A 216 -13.99 17.83 19.47
N GLY A 217 -14.56 18.14 20.62
CA GLY A 217 -13.87 18.78 21.75
C GLY A 217 -14.86 19.14 22.85
N ASP A 218 -14.39 19.18 24.09
CA ASP A 218 -15.19 19.55 25.27
C ASP A 218 -15.45 21.06 25.30
N ILE A 219 -16.41 21.53 24.49
CA ILE A 219 -16.71 22.95 24.33
C ILE A 219 -17.45 23.50 25.55
N ASN A 220 -18.14 22.65 26.32
CA ASN A 220 -18.90 23.08 27.49
C ASN A 220 -18.14 22.86 28.83
N GLY A 221 -17.00 22.15 28.82
CA GLY A 221 -16.14 21.94 29.96
C GLY A 221 -16.63 20.88 30.96
N ASP A 222 -17.51 19.96 30.54
CA ASP A 222 -18.08 18.90 31.41
C ASP A 222 -17.25 17.60 31.44
N GLY A 223 -16.14 17.57 30.71
CA GLY A 223 -15.25 16.42 30.60
C GLY A 223 -15.66 15.42 29.52
N ARG A 224 -16.63 15.77 28.66
CA ARG A 224 -17.02 14.97 27.49
C ARG A 224 -16.81 15.74 26.20
N ASN A 225 -16.46 15.03 25.15
CA ASN A 225 -16.29 15.66 23.85
C ASN A 225 -17.65 15.96 23.22
N ASP A 226 -17.88 17.24 22.94
CA ASP A 226 -18.98 17.72 22.12
C ASP A 226 -18.59 17.65 20.64
N LEU A 227 -19.55 17.82 19.74
CA LEU A 227 -19.31 17.80 18.29
C LEU A 227 -19.70 19.15 17.67
N MET A 228 -18.92 19.61 16.70
CA MET A 228 -19.28 20.70 15.80
C MET A 228 -19.39 20.18 14.39
N TYR A 229 -20.57 20.36 13.79
CA TYR A 229 -20.90 19.98 12.44
C TYR A 229 -20.77 21.17 11.50
N GLY A 230 -20.23 20.89 10.32
CA GLY A 230 -20.14 21.85 9.22
C GLY A 230 -20.50 21.20 7.90
N GLY A 231 -21.12 22.00 7.03
CA GLY A 231 -21.54 21.55 5.71
C GLY A 231 -21.85 22.69 4.76
N GLY A 232 -22.86 22.46 3.93
CA GLY A 232 -23.28 23.39 2.88
C GLY A 232 -24.07 24.61 3.34
N SER A 233 -24.50 24.69 4.61
CA SER A 233 -25.61 25.56 5.02
C SER A 233 -25.42 26.35 6.32
N GLY A 234 -24.40 26.07 7.12
CA GLY A 234 -24.22 26.65 8.46
C GLY A 234 -23.43 25.74 9.39
N VAL A 235 -23.50 26.03 10.68
CA VAL A 235 -22.77 25.33 11.75
C VAL A 235 -23.73 24.93 12.87
N THR A 236 -23.63 23.68 13.30
CA THR A 236 -24.40 23.13 14.44
C THR A 236 -23.44 22.53 15.45
N PHE A 237 -23.65 22.83 16.73
CA PHE A 237 -22.99 22.17 17.84
C PHE A 237 -23.93 21.11 18.44
N MET A 238 -23.40 19.92 18.66
CA MET A 238 -24.06 18.82 19.35
C MET A 238 -23.35 18.63 20.68
N LEU A 239 -24.01 19.04 21.77
CA LEU A 239 -23.45 18.98 23.12
C LEU A 239 -23.82 17.64 23.78
N GLN A 240 -22.83 16.84 24.16
CA GLN A 240 -23.06 15.54 24.78
C GLN A 240 -23.60 15.73 26.20
N ASP A 241 -24.54 14.90 26.63
CA ASP A 241 -25.02 14.95 28.01
C ASP A 241 -23.99 14.35 28.99
N ALA A 242 -24.05 14.78 30.26
CA ALA A 242 -23.16 14.30 31.31
C ALA A 242 -23.23 12.76 31.53
N LEU A 243 -24.27 12.09 31.05
CA LEU A 243 -24.40 10.62 31.12
C LEU A 243 -23.73 9.89 29.93
N GLY A 244 -23.35 10.61 28.87
CA GLY A 244 -22.83 10.03 27.63
C GLY A 244 -23.88 9.26 26.82
N THR A 245 -25.16 9.62 26.97
CA THR A 245 -26.30 8.88 26.38
C THR A 245 -27.01 9.61 25.26
N ALA A 246 -26.93 10.94 25.23
CA ALA A 246 -27.61 11.76 24.25
C ALA A 246 -26.82 13.03 23.92
N PHE A 247 -27.26 13.72 22.86
CA PHE A 247 -26.81 15.06 22.51
C PHE A 247 -27.97 16.05 22.58
N THR A 248 -27.64 17.30 22.88
CA THR A 248 -28.51 18.47 22.66
C THR A 248 -27.91 19.34 21.56
N GLU A 249 -28.72 20.19 20.95
CA GLU A 249 -28.30 20.99 19.80
C GLU A 249 -28.23 22.48 20.12
N GLN A 250 -27.18 23.14 19.61
CA GLN A 250 -27.09 24.58 19.48
C GLN A 250 -26.68 24.95 18.05
N SER A 251 -27.55 25.66 17.33
CA SER A 251 -27.37 26.00 15.92
C SER A 251 -27.45 27.50 15.67
N PHE A 252 -26.79 27.93 14.59
CA PHE A 252 -26.68 29.33 14.20
C PHE A 252 -27.29 29.54 12.81
N SER A 253 -28.19 30.52 12.69
CA SER A 253 -28.92 30.81 11.44
C SER A 253 -28.05 31.34 10.29
N GLN A 254 -26.82 31.73 10.60
CA GLN A 254 -25.89 32.33 9.67
C GLN A 254 -25.40 31.30 8.66
N TYR A 255 -25.32 31.72 7.40
CA TYR A 255 -24.78 30.88 6.34
C TYR A 255 -23.27 30.71 6.52
N VAL A 256 -22.82 29.45 6.46
CA VAL A 256 -21.40 29.10 6.44
C VAL A 256 -21.20 27.95 5.47
N PHE A 257 -20.39 28.15 4.44
CA PHE A 257 -19.96 27.09 3.53
C PHE A 257 -18.68 26.45 4.05
N SER A 258 -18.84 25.38 4.84
CA SER A 258 -17.78 24.85 5.69
C SER A 258 -16.80 23.96 4.94
N GLN A 259 -15.50 24.25 5.00
CA GLN A 259 -14.46 23.36 4.46
C GLN A 259 -13.78 22.49 5.53
N ARG A 260 -13.64 23.00 6.76
CA ARG A 260 -13.23 22.28 7.98
C ARG A 260 -13.41 23.20 9.19
N GLY A 261 -13.45 22.62 10.38
CA GLY A 261 -13.42 23.37 11.63
C GLY A 261 -12.38 22.84 12.62
N ASN A 262 -12.15 23.61 13.67
CA ASN A 262 -11.32 23.23 14.82
C ASN A 262 -11.94 23.77 16.11
N MET A 263 -11.64 23.15 17.25
CA MET A 263 -11.93 23.69 18.57
C MET A 263 -10.61 23.97 19.28
N VAL A 264 -10.42 25.19 19.72
CA VAL A 264 -9.19 25.67 20.35
C VAL A 264 -9.53 26.90 21.17
N ASP A 265 -8.88 27.07 22.31
CA ASP A 265 -8.93 28.30 23.09
C ASP A 265 -8.25 29.44 22.29
N LEU A 266 -9.05 30.35 21.72
CA LEU A 266 -8.60 31.42 20.83
C LEU A 266 -8.19 32.68 21.59
N ASP A 267 -8.79 32.94 22.74
CA ASP A 267 -8.54 34.15 23.54
C ASP A 267 -7.76 33.90 24.84
N ASN A 268 -7.38 32.64 25.07
CA ASN A 268 -6.57 32.17 26.20
C ASN A 268 -7.30 32.37 27.55
N ASP A 269 -8.61 32.14 27.58
CA ASP A 269 -9.43 32.18 28.80
C ASP A 269 -9.52 30.82 29.52
N GLY A 270 -9.02 29.75 28.89
CA GLY A 270 -9.03 28.40 29.41
C GLY A 270 -10.23 27.55 28.99
N HIS A 271 -11.12 28.09 28.16
CA HIS A 271 -12.25 27.38 27.56
C HIS A 271 -12.02 27.20 26.07
N LEU A 272 -12.51 26.09 25.51
CA LEU A 272 -12.42 25.90 24.06
C LEU A 272 -13.38 26.88 23.37
N ASP A 273 -12.87 27.58 22.37
CA ASP A 273 -13.66 28.22 21.33
C ASP A 273 -13.74 27.31 20.11
N ALA A 274 -14.49 27.74 19.09
CA ALA A 274 -14.53 27.03 17.82
C ALA A 274 -14.22 27.94 16.63
N PHE A 275 -13.62 27.36 15.60
CA PHE A 275 -13.30 28.02 14.35
C PHE A 275 -13.83 27.18 13.18
N MET A 276 -14.41 27.82 12.18
CA MET A 276 -14.92 27.18 10.97
C MET A 276 -14.44 27.95 9.74
N CYS A 277 -13.76 27.25 8.83
CA CYS A 277 -13.39 27.80 7.54
C CYS A 277 -14.63 28.03 6.68
N HIS A 278 -14.81 29.25 6.19
CA HIS A 278 -15.85 29.59 5.24
C HIS A 278 -15.24 29.71 3.83
N ASP A 279 -15.66 28.86 2.91
CA ASP A 279 -14.99 28.74 1.60
C ASP A 279 -15.23 29.94 0.66
N VAL A 280 -16.33 30.68 0.88
CA VAL A 280 -16.81 31.73 -0.04
C VAL A 280 -16.97 33.09 0.65
N ASP A 281 -16.54 33.21 1.91
CA ASP A 281 -16.54 34.47 2.66
C ASP A 281 -15.45 34.44 3.76
N ALA A 282 -15.36 35.48 4.58
CA ALA A 282 -14.52 35.49 5.77
C ALA A 282 -14.87 34.32 6.71
N ASN A 283 -13.83 33.79 7.38
CA ASN A 283 -13.98 32.64 8.26
C ASN A 283 -14.80 33.02 9.51
N VAL A 284 -15.33 31.98 10.16
CA VAL A 284 -16.20 32.15 11.32
C VAL A 284 -15.49 31.60 12.54
N TYR A 285 -15.66 32.27 13.67
CA TYR A 285 -15.28 31.74 14.97
C TYR A 285 -16.41 31.95 15.98
N PHE A 286 -16.46 31.06 16.96
CA PHE A 286 -17.47 31.02 18.00
C PHE A 286 -16.76 31.21 19.33
N SER A 287 -16.89 32.40 19.91
CA SER A 287 -16.31 32.67 21.23
C SER A 287 -17.20 32.05 22.30
N ASN A 288 -16.60 31.32 23.22
CA ASN A 288 -17.25 30.66 24.33
C ASN A 288 -17.07 31.49 25.60
N ASP A 289 -18.14 31.67 26.38
CA ASP A 289 -18.06 32.44 27.63
C ASP A 289 -17.70 31.58 28.86
N GLY A 290 -17.26 30.33 28.62
CA GLY A 290 -16.94 29.35 29.65
C GLY A 290 -18.15 28.68 30.31
N SER A 291 -19.37 29.01 29.88
CA SER A 291 -20.61 28.36 30.32
C SER A 291 -21.28 27.50 29.23
N GLY A 292 -20.59 27.31 28.10
CA GLY A 292 -21.12 26.66 26.90
C GLY A 292 -21.98 27.60 26.04
N THR A 293 -22.01 28.91 26.35
CA THR A 293 -22.73 29.88 25.52
C THR A 293 -21.81 30.40 24.43
N LEU A 294 -22.04 29.93 23.20
CA LEU A 294 -21.27 30.32 22.02
C LEU A 294 -21.84 31.57 21.32
N SER A 295 -20.96 32.51 20.97
CA SER A 295 -21.30 33.70 20.18
C SER A 295 -20.66 33.64 18.79
N PHE A 296 -21.48 33.76 17.73
CA PHE A 296 -21.01 33.79 16.34
C PHE A 296 -20.27 35.09 16.03
N ASN A 297 -19.08 34.97 15.44
CA ASN A 297 -18.30 36.08 14.92
C ASN A 297 -17.74 35.70 13.54
N GLN A 298 -17.56 36.68 12.66
CA GLN A 298 -17.01 36.50 11.32
C GLN A 298 -15.95 37.56 11.05
N GLY A 299 -14.78 37.15 10.53
CA GLY A 299 -13.63 38.04 10.33
C GLY A 299 -12.43 37.40 9.67
#